data_AF-A0A0L0FQG4-F1
#
_entry.id   AF-A0A0L0FQG4-F1
#
_cell.length_a   1.000
_cell.length_b   1.000
_cell.length_c   1.000
_cell.angle_alpha   90.00
_cell.angle_beta   90.00
_cell.angle_gamma   90.00
#
_symmetry.space_group_name_H-M   'P 1'
#
loop_
_entity.id
_entity.type
_entity.pdbx_description
1 polymer ?
#
loop_
_entity_poly.entity_id
_entity_poly.type
_entity_poly.pdbx_seq_one_letter_code
_entity_poly.pdbx_strand_id
1 'polypeptide(L)'
;MLQLLMVHPCVDPSACDNLAITIASTRGYLPIVMELLTDKRVDASTQSSYSLREARKNGHTQVVEYLLKLPDVDPTVHNNICVRSACKYNHIEVVKLLLKDPRVDPSACYNEAIVSAQDGGHEAVIRVLLEDLRVNKSGLSIDF
;
A
#
# COMPACT_ATOMS: atom_id res chain seq x y z
N MET A 1 -1.86 9.94 -24.56
CA MET A 1 -3.21 10.50 -24.79
C MET A 1 -3.86 11.06 -23.52
N LEU A 2 -3.65 10.48 -22.32
CA LEU A 2 -4.21 11.03 -21.07
C LEU A 2 -3.55 12.34 -20.57
N GLN A 3 -2.30 12.63 -20.94
CA GLN A 3 -1.64 13.91 -20.63
C GLN A 3 -2.35 15.15 -21.19
N LEU A 4 -3.20 15.02 -22.22
CA LEU A 4 -3.87 16.17 -22.82
C LEU A 4 -5.17 16.58 -22.10
N LEU A 5 -5.78 15.69 -21.32
CA LEU A 5 -7.06 15.99 -20.66
C LEU A 5 -6.87 16.73 -19.33
N MET A 6 -5.75 16.52 -18.62
CA MET A 6 -5.55 17.08 -17.28
C MET A 6 -5.04 18.53 -17.26
N VAL A 7 -4.52 19.02 -18.38
CA VAL A 7 -3.97 20.38 -18.51
C VAL A 7 -5.05 21.41 -18.86
N HIS A 8 -6.28 20.98 -19.17
CA HIS A 8 -7.36 21.92 -19.48
C HIS A 8 -7.95 22.49 -18.18
N PRO A 9 -8.00 23.82 -18.00
CA PRO A 9 -8.50 24.47 -16.77
C PRO A 9 -9.95 24.11 -16.38
N CYS A 10 -10.68 23.40 -17.25
CA CYS A 10 -12.05 22.93 -17.04
C CYS A 10 -12.14 21.53 -16.44
N VAL A 11 -11.03 20.78 -16.35
CA VAL A 11 -11.04 19.44 -15.74
C VAL A 11 -10.77 19.59 -14.26
N ASP A 12 -11.83 19.39 -13.47
CA ASP A 12 -11.74 19.30 -12.02
C ASP A 12 -11.28 17.88 -11.64
N PRO A 13 -10.05 17.69 -11.14
CA PRO A 13 -9.56 16.38 -10.73
C PRO A 13 -10.33 15.79 -9.54
N SER A 14 -11.09 16.61 -8.82
CA SER A 14 -11.98 16.18 -7.73
C SER A 14 -13.40 15.82 -8.20
N ALA A 15 -13.72 16.05 -9.48
CA ALA A 15 -15.03 15.72 -10.04
C ALA A 15 -15.36 14.23 -9.89
N CYS A 16 -16.66 13.93 -9.77
CA CYS A 16 -17.20 12.58 -9.59
C CYS A 16 -16.51 11.84 -8.43
N ASP A 17 -16.41 12.46 -7.26
CA ASP A 17 -15.79 11.90 -6.06
C ASP A 17 -14.34 11.44 -6.27
N ASN A 18 -13.54 12.25 -6.98
CA ASN A 18 -12.16 11.93 -7.35
C ASN A 18 -12.01 10.63 -8.16
N LEU A 19 -12.95 10.35 -9.08
CA LEU A 19 -12.91 9.16 -9.92
C LEU A 19 -11.58 9.00 -10.69
N ALA A 20 -10.95 10.13 -11.07
CA ALA A 20 -9.69 10.15 -11.79
C ALA A 20 -8.54 9.46 -11.02
N ILE A 21 -8.35 9.80 -9.72
CA ILE A 21 -7.27 9.20 -8.93
C ILE A 21 -7.57 7.72 -8.66
N THR A 22 -8.84 7.38 -8.44
CA THR A 22 -9.28 6.00 -8.28
C THR A 22 -8.94 5.14 -9.49
N ILE A 23 -9.26 5.61 -10.70
CA ILE A 23 -8.95 4.87 -11.94
C ILE A 23 -7.43 4.76 -12.09
N ALA A 24 -6.69 5.85 -11.86
CA ALA A 24 -5.23 5.84 -11.96
C ALA A 24 -4.60 4.83 -10.99
N SER A 25 -5.04 4.79 -9.73
CA SER A 25 -4.57 3.82 -8.73
C SER A 25 -4.98 2.38 -9.08
N THR A 26 -6.18 2.17 -9.60
CA THR A 26 -6.67 0.85 -10.05
C THR A 26 -5.87 0.33 -11.24
N ARG A 27 -5.40 1.21 -12.12
CA ARG A 27 -4.61 0.87 -13.32
C ARG A 27 -3.10 0.91 -13.08
N GLY A 28 -2.64 1.35 -11.92
CA GLY A 28 -1.22 1.42 -11.59
C GLY A 28 -0.48 2.62 -12.21
N TYR A 29 -1.21 3.66 -12.64
CA TYR A 29 -0.63 4.82 -13.30
C TYR A 29 -0.02 5.80 -12.31
N LEU A 30 1.14 5.45 -11.75
CA LEU A 30 1.87 6.27 -10.77
C LEU A 30 2.04 7.74 -11.20
N PRO A 31 2.48 8.08 -12.43
CA PRO A 31 2.65 9.49 -12.81
C PRO A 31 1.35 10.30 -12.70
N ILE A 32 0.22 9.70 -13.04
CA ILE A 32 -1.10 10.34 -12.95
C ILE A 32 -1.52 10.49 -11.49
N VAL A 33 -1.28 9.47 -10.65
CA VAL A 33 -1.55 9.54 -9.21
C VAL A 33 -0.75 10.68 -8.55
N MET A 34 0.53 10.83 -8.90
CA MET A 34 1.38 11.91 -8.40
C MET A 34 0.90 13.30 -8.84
N GLU A 35 0.56 13.44 -10.12
CA GLU A 35 0.06 14.71 -10.67
C GLU A 35 -1.25 15.13 -10.00
N LEU A 36 -2.20 14.20 -9.85
CA LEU A 36 -3.50 14.45 -9.22
C LEU A 36 -3.38 14.82 -7.74
N LEU A 37 -2.49 14.17 -6.98
CA LEU A 37 -2.29 14.47 -5.55
C LEU A 37 -1.50 15.75 -5.30
N THR A 38 -0.92 16.35 -6.34
CA THR A 38 -0.30 17.69 -6.24
C THR A 38 -1.37 18.80 -6.32
N ASP A 39 -2.56 18.50 -6.83
CA ASP A 39 -3.65 19.46 -6.93
C ASP A 39 -4.37 19.64 -5.58
N LYS A 40 -4.38 20.86 -5.06
CA LYS A 40 -5.00 21.21 -3.77
C LYS A 40 -6.51 20.98 -3.72
N ARG A 41 -7.16 20.79 -4.86
CA ARG A 41 -8.59 20.46 -4.95
C ARG A 41 -8.88 19.00 -4.62
N VAL A 42 -7.87 18.13 -4.71
CA VAL A 42 -7.99 16.71 -4.34
C VAL A 42 -7.73 16.57 -2.84
N ASP A 43 -8.72 16.07 -2.11
CA ASP A 43 -8.51 15.68 -0.70
C ASP A 43 -7.71 14.38 -0.65
N ALA A 44 -6.40 14.53 -0.52
CA ALA A 44 -5.46 13.41 -0.45
C ALA A 44 -5.78 12.47 0.72
N SER A 45 -6.33 12.95 1.84
CA SER A 45 -6.52 12.14 3.05
C SER A 45 -7.59 11.07 2.85
N THR A 46 -8.77 11.45 2.36
CA THR A 46 -9.89 10.54 2.11
C THR A 46 -9.63 9.63 0.93
N GLN A 47 -8.98 10.16 -0.12
CA GLN A 47 -8.72 9.41 -1.35
C GLN A 47 -7.56 8.45 -1.23
N SER A 48 -6.52 8.77 -0.47
CA SER A 48 -5.36 7.89 -0.37
C SER A 48 -5.71 6.53 0.24
N SER A 49 -6.67 6.46 1.17
CA SER A 49 -7.15 5.19 1.72
C SER A 49 -7.82 4.31 0.67
N TYR A 50 -8.67 4.89 -0.18
CA TYR A 50 -9.37 4.17 -1.25
C TYR A 50 -8.40 3.77 -2.38
N SER A 51 -7.59 4.73 -2.84
CA SER A 51 -6.53 4.52 -3.83
C SER A 51 -5.54 3.45 -3.39
N LEU A 52 -5.14 3.44 -2.12
CA LEU A 52 -4.26 2.43 -1.55
C LEU A 52 -4.90 1.05 -1.60
N ARG A 53 -6.21 0.94 -1.28
CA ARG A 53 -6.95 -0.32 -1.35
C ARG A 53 -6.99 -0.88 -2.77
N GLU A 54 -7.33 -0.07 -3.76
CA GLU A 54 -7.41 -0.53 -5.16
C GLU A 54 -6.04 -0.84 -5.75
N ALA A 55 -5.03 0.00 -5.48
CA ALA A 55 -3.66 -0.27 -5.90
C ALA A 55 -3.14 -1.60 -5.30
N ARG A 56 -3.42 -1.84 -4.02
CA ARG A 56 -3.07 -3.09 -3.33
C ARG A 56 -3.77 -4.30 -3.93
N LYS A 57 -5.09 -4.21 -4.17
CA LYS A 57 -5.89 -5.31 -4.73
C LYS A 57 -5.38 -5.74 -6.11
N ASN A 58 -4.88 -4.79 -6.90
CA ASN A 58 -4.38 -5.04 -8.24
C ASN A 58 -2.85 -5.25 -8.31
N GLY A 59 -2.14 -5.26 -7.17
CA GLY A 59 -0.70 -5.50 -7.11
C GLY A 59 0.17 -4.35 -7.63
N HIS A 60 -0.34 -3.12 -7.66
CA HIS A 60 0.39 -1.94 -8.16
C HIS A 60 1.36 -1.40 -7.12
N THR A 61 2.44 -2.14 -6.89
CA THR A 61 3.46 -1.91 -5.86
C THR A 61 3.98 -0.47 -5.84
N GLN A 62 4.29 0.12 -7.00
CA GLN A 62 4.81 1.49 -7.09
C GLN A 62 3.81 2.56 -6.62
N VAL A 63 2.51 2.36 -6.88
CA VAL A 63 1.46 3.26 -6.40
C VAL A 63 1.29 3.10 -4.89
N VAL A 64 1.31 1.87 -4.39
CA VAL A 64 1.25 1.58 -2.94
C VAL A 64 2.42 2.23 -2.22
N GLU A 65 3.65 2.09 -2.72
CA GLU A 65 4.84 2.72 -2.15
C GLU A 65 4.76 4.24 -2.11
N TYR A 66 4.21 4.86 -3.16
CA TYR A 66 4.03 6.31 -3.19
C TYR A 66 2.98 6.77 -2.18
N LEU A 67 1.81 6.12 -2.15
CA LEU A 67 0.72 6.47 -1.24
C LEU A 67 1.14 6.30 0.22
N LEU A 68 1.90 5.25 0.57
CA LEU A 68 2.40 5.02 1.92
C LEU A 68 3.42 6.08 2.40
N LYS A 69 4.00 6.88 1.50
CA LYS A 69 4.88 8.01 1.85
C LYS A 69 4.10 9.30 2.17
N LEU A 70 2.80 9.32 1.90
CA LEU A 70 1.98 10.50 2.17
C LEU A 70 1.69 10.58 3.68
N PRO A 71 1.78 11.78 4.27
CA PRO A 71 1.65 11.96 5.71
C PRO A 71 0.26 11.55 6.25
N ASP A 72 -0.77 11.71 5.42
CA ASP A 72 -2.17 11.47 5.81
C ASP A 72 -2.61 10.01 5.62
N VAL A 73 -1.71 9.14 5.15
CA VAL A 73 -2.00 7.71 4.99
C VAL A 73 -1.70 6.99 6.29
N ASP A 74 -2.73 6.35 6.82
CA ASP A 74 -2.61 5.42 7.93
C ASP A 74 -2.32 4.00 7.40
N PRO A 75 -1.10 3.46 7.58
CA PRO A 75 -0.76 2.11 7.14
C PRO A 75 -1.36 1.00 8.04
N THR A 76 -1.94 1.35 9.18
CA THR A 76 -2.47 0.42 10.19
C THR A 76 -3.93 0.05 9.96
N VAL A 77 -4.59 0.69 8.99
CA VAL A 77 -6.01 0.48 8.65
C VAL A 77 -6.35 -1.00 8.44
N HIS A 78 -7.56 -1.39 8.82
CA HIS A 78 -8.08 -2.76 8.70
C HIS A 78 -7.15 -3.81 9.33
N ASN A 79 -6.57 -3.48 10.48
CA ASN A 79 -5.64 -4.32 11.22
C ASN A 79 -4.39 -4.67 10.40
N ASN A 80 -3.64 -3.64 10.04
CA ASN A 80 -2.37 -3.74 9.29
C ASN A 80 -2.52 -4.50 7.96
N ILE A 81 -3.64 -4.28 7.26
CA ILE A 81 -3.94 -5.05 6.03
C ILE A 81 -2.90 -4.83 4.93
N CYS A 82 -2.20 -3.69 4.94
CA CYS A 82 -1.15 -3.36 3.99
C CYS A 82 0.05 -4.30 4.13
N VAL A 83 0.58 -4.49 5.35
CA VAL A 83 1.73 -5.39 5.56
C VAL A 83 1.33 -6.84 5.29
N ARG A 84 0.16 -7.27 5.75
CA ARG A 84 -0.38 -8.61 5.50
C ARG A 84 -0.50 -8.92 4.00
N SER A 85 -1.05 -7.99 3.22
CA SER A 85 -1.20 -8.17 1.77
C SER A 85 0.14 -8.13 1.05
N ALA A 86 1.03 -7.20 1.42
CA ALA A 86 2.37 -7.14 0.84
C ALA A 86 3.13 -8.45 1.06
N CYS A 87 2.96 -9.07 2.23
CA CYS A 87 3.55 -10.37 2.53
C CYS A 87 2.94 -11.49 1.70
N LYS A 88 1.60 -11.56 1.61
CA LYS A 88 0.88 -12.55 0.79
C LYS A 88 1.29 -12.55 -0.69
N TYR A 89 1.53 -11.37 -1.26
CA TYR A 89 1.84 -11.19 -2.68
C TYR A 89 3.33 -11.01 -2.99
N ASN A 90 4.23 -11.32 -2.05
CA ASN A 90 5.68 -11.24 -2.20
C ASN A 90 6.22 -9.83 -2.57
N HIS A 91 5.60 -8.77 -2.06
CA HIS A 91 6.02 -7.40 -2.31
C HIS A 91 7.08 -6.94 -1.29
N ILE A 92 8.28 -7.54 -1.35
CA ILE A 92 9.37 -7.36 -0.37
C ILE A 92 9.70 -5.88 -0.09
N GLU A 93 9.79 -5.04 -1.12
CA GLU A 93 10.14 -3.62 -0.95
C GLU A 93 9.04 -2.83 -0.23
N VAL A 94 7.76 -3.17 -0.44
CA VAL A 94 6.64 -2.61 0.32
C VAL A 94 6.67 -3.09 1.77
N VAL A 95 7.01 -4.35 2.01
CA VAL A 95 7.17 -4.88 3.38
C VAL A 95 8.25 -4.08 4.11
N LYS A 96 9.45 -3.92 3.53
CA LYS A 96 10.53 -3.12 4.11
C LYS A 96 10.12 -1.66 4.34
N LEU A 97 9.35 -1.06 3.43
CA LEU A 97 8.85 0.31 3.58
C LEU A 97 7.88 0.41 4.77
N LEU A 98 6.93 -0.51 4.87
CA LEU A 98 5.92 -0.54 5.94
C LEU A 98 6.54 -0.79 7.32
N LEU A 99 7.52 -1.70 7.42
CA LEU A 99 8.18 -2.00 8.70
C LEU A 99 8.98 -0.81 9.26
N LYS A 100 9.38 0.15 8.42
CA LYS A 100 10.00 1.41 8.89
C LYS A 100 9.01 2.31 9.63
N ASP A 101 7.71 2.14 9.41
CA ASP A 101 6.70 2.88 10.17
C ASP A 101 6.48 2.19 11.54
N PRO A 102 6.76 2.89 12.66
CA PRO A 102 6.61 2.30 13.99
C PRO A 102 5.16 1.96 14.34
N ARG A 103 4.17 2.54 13.65
CA ARG A 103 2.75 2.27 13.86
C ARG A 103 2.33 0.90 13.33
N VAL A 104 3.05 0.39 12.32
CA VAL A 104 2.74 -0.90 11.71
C VAL A 104 3.10 -2.03 12.67
N ASP A 105 2.13 -2.90 12.93
CA ASP A 105 2.34 -4.13 13.71
C ASP A 105 2.48 -5.34 12.77
N PRO A 106 3.70 -5.91 12.61
CA PRO A 106 3.91 -7.09 11.77
C PRO A 106 3.32 -8.38 12.35
N SER A 107 2.94 -8.39 13.64
CA SER A 107 2.31 -9.51 14.34
C SER A 107 0.78 -9.42 14.40
N ALA A 108 0.20 -8.41 13.77
CA ALA A 108 -1.23 -8.23 13.66
C ALA A 108 -1.94 -9.50 13.13
N CYS A 109 -3.18 -9.70 13.59
CA CYS A 109 -3.99 -10.88 13.26
C CYS A 109 -3.27 -12.22 13.53
N TYR A 110 -2.61 -12.39 14.68
CA TYR A 110 -1.91 -13.65 15.03
C TYR A 110 -0.79 -14.01 14.05
N ASN A 111 0.08 -13.05 13.72
CA ASN A 111 1.17 -13.20 12.75
C ASN A 111 0.72 -13.55 11.31
N GLU A 112 -0.49 -13.14 10.90
CA GLU A 112 -1.03 -13.48 9.58
C GLU A 112 -0.12 -13.03 8.43
N ALA A 113 0.65 -11.95 8.61
CA ALA A 113 1.64 -11.51 7.62
C ALA A 113 2.70 -12.61 7.33
N ILE A 114 3.24 -13.23 8.39
CA ILE A 114 4.21 -14.31 8.27
C ILE A 114 3.55 -15.58 7.74
N VAL A 115 2.39 -15.95 8.28
CA VAL A 115 1.64 -17.14 7.83
C VAL A 115 1.32 -17.04 6.34
N SER A 116 0.85 -15.87 5.88
CA SER A 116 0.57 -15.65 4.46
C SER A 116 1.81 -15.71 3.57
N ALA A 117 2.97 -15.27 4.08
CA ALA A 117 4.23 -15.40 3.37
C ALA A 117 4.71 -16.86 3.33
N GLN A 118 4.48 -17.65 4.39
CA GLN A 118 4.76 -19.09 4.44
C GLN A 118 3.90 -19.86 3.45
N ASP A 119 2.58 -19.63 3.45
CA ASP A 119 1.64 -20.27 2.51
C ASP A 119 2.01 -20.00 1.04
N GLY A 120 2.60 -18.83 0.78
CA GLY A 120 3.09 -18.44 -0.54
C GLY A 120 4.52 -18.91 -0.87
N GLY A 121 5.26 -19.47 0.08
CA GLY A 121 6.68 -19.82 -0.10
C GLY A 121 7.62 -18.61 -0.23
N HIS A 122 7.24 -17.44 0.28
CA HIS A 122 7.96 -16.18 0.10
C HIS A 122 9.11 -16.01 1.09
N GLU A 123 10.11 -16.87 1.01
CA GLU A 123 11.22 -16.94 1.99
C GLU A 123 11.90 -15.60 2.27
N ALA A 124 12.11 -14.78 1.25
CA ALA A 124 12.76 -13.48 1.40
C ALA A 124 11.90 -12.51 2.24
N VAL A 125 10.58 -12.55 2.10
CA VAL A 125 9.65 -11.79 2.96
C VAL A 125 9.73 -12.31 4.40
N ILE A 126 9.74 -13.63 4.59
CA ILE A 126 9.78 -14.21 5.93
C ILE A 126 11.07 -13.81 6.65
N ARG A 127 12.22 -13.85 5.96
CA ARG A 127 13.49 -13.37 6.51
C ARG A 127 13.40 -11.90 6.96
N VAL A 128 12.88 -11.02 6.12
CA VAL A 128 12.69 -9.59 6.46
C VAL A 128 11.76 -9.41 7.66
N LEU A 129 10.68 -10.18 7.78
CA LEU A 129 9.78 -10.12 8.93
C LEU A 129 10.47 -10.61 10.21
N LEU A 130 11.24 -11.69 10.15
CA LEU A 130 11.92 -12.26 11.32
C LEU A 130 13.07 -11.40 11.85
N GLU A 131 13.64 -10.54 10.99
CA GLU A 131 14.59 -9.49 11.38
C GLU A 131 13.92 -8.39 12.23
N ASP A 132 12.61 -8.18 12.10
CA ASP A 132 11.88 -7.22 12.94
C ASP A 132 11.65 -7.76 14.35
N LEU A 133 12.14 -7.03 15.36
CA LEU A 133 12.07 -7.44 16.76
C LEU A 133 10.65 -7.44 17.33
N ARG A 134 9.70 -6.74 16.69
CA ARG A 134 8.30 -6.70 17.10
C ARG A 134 7.55 -7.97 16.73
N VAL A 135 8.10 -8.79 15.83
CA VAL A 135 7.49 -10.04 15.44
C VAL A 135 7.49 -11.02 16.62
N ASN A 136 6.28 -11.41 17.02
CA ASN A 136 6.05 -12.49 17.94
C ASN A 136 6.38 -13.84 17.30
N LYS A 137 7.52 -14.40 17.69
CA LYS A 137 8.00 -15.71 17.23
C LYS A 137 7.37 -16.88 17.98
N SER A 138 6.70 -16.64 19.11
CA SER A 138 6.10 -17.71 19.91
C SER A 138 4.94 -18.34 19.14
N GLY A 139 5.06 -19.62 18.79
CA GLY A 139 4.01 -20.37 18.07
C GLY A 139 4.12 -20.33 16.55
N LEU A 140 5.16 -19.72 15.97
CA LEU A 140 5.44 -19.88 14.54
C LEU A 140 6.16 -21.22 14.31
N SER A 141 5.59 -22.07 13.45
CA SER A 141 6.27 -23.25 12.90
C SER A 141 7.25 -22.78 11.82
N ILE A 142 8.43 -22.32 12.21
CA ILE A 142 9.50 -21.89 11.29
C ILE A 142 10.59 -22.95 11.28
N ASP A 143 10.32 -24.07 10.61
CA ASP A 143 11.35 -25.00 10.19
C ASP A 143 11.78 -24.57 8.79
N PHE A 144 13.03 -24.10 8.65
CA PHE A 144 13.68 -23.83 7.36
C PHE A 144 14.74 -24.90 7.09
#